data_AF-A0A519QG61-F1
#
_entry.id   AF-A0A519QG61-F1
#
_cell.length_a   1.000
_cell.length_b   1.000
_cell.length_c   1.000
_cell.angle_alpha   90.00
_cell.angle_beta   90.00
_cell.angle_gamma   90.00
#
_symmetry.space_group_name_H-M   'P 1'
#
loop_
_entity.id
_entity.type
_entity.pdbx_description
1 polymer ?
#
loop_
_entity_poly.entity_id
_entity_poly.type
_entity_poly.pdbx_seq_one_letter_code
_entity_poly.pdbx_strand_id
1 'polypeptide(L)' 'MAVINTNIGAMKAANAGNAAAKSLGNAMERLSTGKRINSAKDDAAGLAIATTMTSQVRGMTQ' A
#
# COMPACT_ATOMS: atom_id res chain seq x y z
N MET A 1 -19.48 34.20 9.77
CA MET A 1 -18.99 33.69 11.06
C MET A 1 -17.66 32.99 10.81
N ALA A 2 -16.57 33.52 11.39
CA ALA A 2 -15.26 32.87 11.33
C ALA A 2 -15.28 31.61 12.19
N VAL A 3 -14.86 30.48 11.63
CA VAL A 3 -14.77 29.21 12.37
C VAL A 3 -13.50 29.26 13.23
N ILE A 4 -13.61 29.86 14.42
CA ILE A 4 -12.48 30.15 15.32
C ILE A 4 -11.94 28.88 16.01
N ASN A 5 -12.78 27.86 16.23
CA ASN A 5 -12.40 26.63 16.97
C ASN A 5 -12.10 25.40 16.10
N THR A 6 -12.48 25.37 14.82
CA THR A 6 -12.23 24.20 13.95
C THR A 6 -11.89 24.64 12.54
N ASN A 7 -10.60 24.72 12.24
CA ASN A 7 -10.14 25.07 10.90
C ASN A 7 -10.32 23.85 9.98
N ILE A 8 -11.48 23.76 9.32
CA ILE A 8 -11.81 22.68 8.38
C ILE A 8 -10.81 22.60 7.22
N GLY A 9 -10.25 23.74 6.79
CA GLY A 9 -9.20 23.77 5.77
C GLY A 9 -7.92 23.07 6.24
N ALA A 10 -7.46 23.39 7.45
CA ALA A 10 -6.32 22.74 8.08
C ALA A 10 -6.57 21.24 8.33
N MET A 11 -7.76 20.85 8.78
CA MET A 11 -8.10 19.42 8.96
C MET A 11 -8.12 18.66 7.64
N LYS A 12 -8.64 19.25 6.56
CA LYS A 12 -8.59 18.63 5.22
C LYS A 12 -7.15 18.49 4.73
N ALA A 13 -6.33 19.52 4.92
CA ALA A 13 -4.91 19.48 4.56
C ALA A 13 -4.15 18.42 5.37
N ALA A 14 -4.41 18.31 6.68
CA ALA A 14 -3.81 17.29 7.55
C ALA A 14 -4.23 15.87 7.13
N ASN A 15 -5.51 15.65 6.82
CA ASN A 15 -6.00 14.36 6.33
C ASN A 15 -5.39 13.98 4.97
N ALA A 16 -5.30 14.95 4.04
CA ALA A 16 -4.64 14.74 2.75
C ALA A 16 -3.14 14.44 2.91
N GLY A 17 -2.46 15.14 3.83
CA GLY A 17 -1.06 14.89 4.18
C GLY A 17 -0.85 13.50 4.76
N ASN A 18 -1.71 13.06 5.68
CA ASN A 18 -1.67 11.71 6.23
C ASN A 18 -1.90 10.63 5.16
N ALA A 19 -2.83 10.85 4.22
CA ALA A 19 -3.05 9.96 3.10
C ALA A 19 -1.83 9.89 2.17
N ALA A 20 -1.20 11.03 1.87
CA ALA A 20 0.00 11.11 1.06
C ALA A 20 1.19 10.42 1.74
N ALA A 21 1.39 10.61 3.04
CA ALA A 21 2.43 9.95 3.83
C ALA A 21 2.25 8.41 3.83
N LYS A 22 1.02 7.93 3.97
CA LYS A 22 0.71 6.50 3.88
C LYS A 22 0.97 5.93 2.48
N SER A 23 0.59 6.67 1.43
CA SER A 23 0.87 6.27 0.04
C SER A 23 2.37 6.22 -0.24
N LEU A 24 3.13 7.20 0.26
CA LEU A 24 4.59 7.21 0.19
C LEU A 24 5.21 6.01 0.92
N GLY A 25 4.73 5.69 2.12
CA GLY A 25 5.18 4.50 2.86
C GLY A 25 4.98 3.20 2.07
N ASN A 26 3.81 3.02 1.47
CA ASN A 26 3.53 1.87 0.62
C ASN A 26 4.40 1.84 -0.65
N ALA A 27 4.66 3.00 -1.27
CA ALA A 27 5.53 3.11 -2.43
C ALA A 27 6.98 2.75 -2.08
N MET A 28 7.47 3.21 -0.93
CA MET A 28 8.80 2.86 -0.40
C MET A 28 8.89 1.37 -0.06
N GLU A 29 7.85 0.78 0.51
CA GLU A 29 7.82 -0.65 0.81
C GLU A 29 7.88 -1.48 -0.48
N ARG A 30 7.12 -1.11 -1.51
CA ARG A 30 7.17 -1.76 -2.84
C ARG A 30 8.52 -1.58 -3.53
N LEU A 31 9.14 -0.40 -3.39
CA LEU A 31 10.48 -0.15 -3.92
C LEU A 31 11.53 -1.02 -3.21
N SER A 32 11.44 -1.14 -1.89
CA SER A 32 12.37 -1.92 -1.07
C SER A 32 12.27 -3.42 -1.33
N THR A 33 11.04 -3.95 -1.45
CA THR A 33 10.82 -5.38 -1.69
C THR A 33 10.90 -5.76 -3.16
N GLY A 34 10.78 -4.79 -4.08
CA GLY A 34 10.58 -5.00 -5.50
C GLY A 34 9.25 -5.69 -5.85
N LYS A 35 8.36 -5.91 -4.88
CA LYS A 35 7.10 -6.63 -5.06
C LYS A 35 5.93 -5.64 -5.01
N ARG A 36 5.04 -5.76 -6.00
CA ARG A 36 3.81 -4.95 -6.06
C ARG A 36 2.84 -5.31 -4.92
N ILE A 37 2.81 -6.57 -4.52
CA ILE A 37 1.98 -7.12 -3.43
C ILE A 37 2.94 -7.56 -2.32
N ASN A 38 2.97 -6.79 -1.22
CA ASN A 38 3.86 -7.06 -0.08
C ASN A 38 3.19 -7.90 1.00
N SER A 39 1.88 -7.78 1.18
CA SER A 39 1.13 -8.57 2.16
C SER A 39 -0.14 -9.21 1.58
N ALA A 40 -0.57 -10.32 2.18
CA ALA A 40 -1.87 -10.95 1.90
C ALA A 40 -3.05 -10.03 2.24
N LYS A 41 -2.81 -9.01 3.07
CA LYS A 41 -3.82 -8.02 3.47
C LYS A 41 -4.10 -7.01 2.35
N ASP A 42 -3.12 -6.76 1.48
CA ASP A 42 -3.28 -5.82 0.36
C ASP A 42 -3.98 -6.47 -0.85
N ASP A 43 -3.69 -7.76 -1.10
CA ASP A 43 -4.36 -8.56 -2.13
C ASP A 43 -4.14 -10.07 -1.87
N ALA A 44 -5.07 -10.69 -1.14
CA ALA A 44 -5.00 -12.10 -0.78
C ALA A 44 -5.03 -13.02 -2.00
N ALA A 45 -5.82 -12.66 -3.03
CA ALA A 45 -5.95 -13.45 -4.25
C ALA A 45 -4.69 -13.34 -5.14
N GLY A 46 -4.17 -12.12 -5.32
CA GLY A 46 -2.94 -11.87 -6.07
C GLY A 46 -1.72 -12.53 -5.42
N LEU A 47 -1.63 -12.56 -4.09
CA LEU A 47 -0.56 -13.28 -3.40
C LEU A 47 -0.68 -14.81 -3.57
N ALA A 48 -1.89 -15.36 -3.50
CA ALA A 48 -2.13 -16.79 -3.70
C ALA A 48 -1.72 -17.23 -5.12
N ILE A 49 -2.12 -16.47 -6.14
CA ILE A 49 -1.74 -16.73 -7.54
C ILE A 49 -0.22 -16.63 -7.71
N ALA A 50 0.42 -15.58 -7.21
CA ALA A 50 1.87 -15.41 -7.29
C ALA A 50 2.62 -16.58 -6.62
N THR A 51 2.11 -17.09 -5.50
CA THR A 51 2.67 -18.24 -4.79
C THR A 51 2.50 -19.53 -5.59
N THR A 52 1.32 -19.78 -6.15
CA THR A 52 1.05 -20.94 -7.02
C THR A 52 1.94 -20.90 -8.26
N MET A 53 2.08 -19.75 -8.92
CA MET A 53 2.96 -19.59 -10.08
C MET A 53 4.43 -19.81 -9.69
N THR A 54 4.87 -19.30 -8.54
CA THR A 54 6.24 -19.54 -8.03
C THR A 54 6.49 -21.04 -7.78
N SER A 55 5.50 -21.74 -7.22
CA SER A 55 5.56 -23.19 -6.99
C SER A 55 5.65 -23.98 -8.30
N GLN A 56 4.82 -23.62 -9.29
CA GLN A 56 4.84 -24.23 -10.62
C GLN A 56 6.19 -24.02 -11.32
N VAL A 57 6.73 -22.80 -11.31
CA VAL A 57 8.03 -22.50 -11.92
C VAL A 57 9.13 -23.35 -11.29
N ARG A 58 9.20 -23.40 -9.95
CA ARG A 58 10.18 -24.25 -9.24
C ARG A 58 10.04 -25.72 -9.59
N GLY A 59 8.80 -26.21 -9.72
CA GLY A 59 8.52 -27.59 -10.14
C GLY A 59 8.95 -27.89 -11.57
N MET A 60 8.98 -26.90 -12.48
CA MET A 60 9.51 -27.06 -13.85
C MET A 60 11.04 -26.92 -13.92
N THR A 61 11.68 -26.33 -12.92
CA THR A 61 13.15 -26.14 -12.88
C THR A 61 13.89 -27.24 -12.12
N GLN A 62 13.17 -28.24 -11.61
CA GLN A 62 13.70 -29.44 -10.97
C GLN A 62 13.77 -30.59 -11.98
#